data_AF-A0A848Y5H7-F1
#
_entry.id   AF-A0A848Y5H7-F1
#
_cell.length_a   1.000
_cell.length_b   1.000
_cell.length_c   1.000
_cell.angle_alpha   90.00
_cell.angle_beta   90.00
_cell.angle_gamma   90.00
#
_symmetry.space_group_name_H-M   'P 1'
#
loop_
_entity.id
_entity.type
_entity.pdbx_description
1 polymer ?
#
loop_
_entity_poly.entity_id
_entity_poly.type
_entity_poly.pdbx_seq_one_letter_code
_entity_poly.pdbx_strand_id
1 'polypeptide(L)' 'MFSHRQVWDAIDQIAEEHGLTASGLAKRAGLDSTTFNKSKRVSPDGRERWPSTESISKILRVTGEPID' A
#
# COMPACT_ATOMS: atom_id res chain seq x y z
N MET A 1 -11.37 2.62 -15.12
CA MET A 1 -9.91 2.83 -15.01
C MET A 1 -9.62 3.19 -13.57
N PHE A 2 -8.66 2.54 -12.91
CA PHE A 2 -8.37 2.80 -11.50
C PHE A 2 -7.69 4.17 -11.32
N SER A 3 -8.05 4.90 -10.27
CA SER A 3 -7.33 6.11 -9.84
C SER A 3 -6.24 5.78 -8.80
N HIS A 4 -5.22 6.64 -8.67
CA HIS A 4 -4.19 6.45 -7.64
C HIS A 4 -4.83 6.34 -6.24
N ARG A 5 -5.82 7.20 -5.98
CA ARG A 5 -6.56 7.20 -4.72
C ARG A 5 -7.23 5.86 -4.45
N GLN A 6 -7.91 5.26 -5.43
CA GLN A 6 -8.57 3.96 -5.25
C GLN A 6 -7.57 2.87 -4.84
N VAL A 7 -6.38 2.85 -5.45
CA VAL A 7 -5.36 1.85 -5.08
C VAL A 7 -4.77 2.12 -3.70
N TRP A 8 -4.58 3.38 -3.32
CA TRP A 8 -4.13 3.72 -1.97
C TRP A 8 -5.17 3.40 -0.90
N ASP A 9 -6.44 3.67 -1.18
CA ASP A 9 -7.55 3.35 -0.27
C ASP A 9 -7.68 1.83 -0.11
N ALA A 10 -7.46 1.05 -1.19
CA ALA A 10 -7.43 -0.42 -1.10
C ALA A 10 -6.27 -0.95 -0.22
N ILE A 11 -5.08 -0.32 -0.29
CA ILE A 11 -3.96 -0.67 0.59
C ILE A 11 -4.30 -0.38 2.05
N ASP A 12 -4.96 0.75 2.32
CA ASP A 12 -5.41 1.10 3.67
C ASP A 12 -6.47 0.10 4.17
N GLN A 13 -7.42 -0.28 3.32
CA GLN A 13 -8.45 -1.28 3.65
C GLN A 13 -7.83 -2.64 3.99
N ILE A 14 -6.88 -3.14 3.19
CA ILE A 14 -6.16 -4.38 3.49
C ILE A 14 -5.44 -4.27 4.84
N ALA A 15 -4.82 -3.13 5.14
CA ALA A 15 -4.19 -2.96 6.45
C ALA A 15 -5.22 -3.06 7.59
N GLU A 16 -6.35 -2.36 7.47
CA GLU A 16 -7.42 -2.34 8.46
C GLU A 16 -8.06 -3.71 8.68
N GLU A 17 -8.35 -4.46 7.61
CA GLU A 17 -8.93 -5.81 7.67
C GLU A 17 -8.02 -6.80 8.43
N HIS A 18 -6.71 -6.58 8.38
CA HIS A 18 -5.73 -7.36 9.13
C HIS A 18 -5.37 -6.78 10.51
N GLY A 19 -6.07 -5.73 10.97
CA GLY A 19 -5.79 -5.07 12.25
C GLY A 19 -4.44 -4.35 12.30
N LEU A 20 -3.95 -3.91 11.14
CA LEU A 20 -2.66 -3.23 10.97
C LEU A 20 -2.85 -1.77 10.57
N THR A 21 -1.85 -0.95 10.88
CA THR A 21 -1.69 0.35 10.23
C THR A 21 -0.98 0.19 8.89
N ALA A 22 -1.01 1.20 8.01
CA ALA A 22 -0.25 1.18 6.76
C ALA A 22 1.25 0.88 6.99
N SER A 23 1.87 1.45 8.04
CA SER A 23 3.25 1.14 8.41
C SER A 23 3.41 -0.28 8.97
N GLY A 24 2.41 -0.79 9.70
CA GLY A 24 2.38 -2.17 10.18
C GLY A 24 2.30 -3.18 9.03
N LEU A 25 1.44 -2.92 8.04
CA LEU A 25 1.34 -3.71 6.81
C LEU A 25 2.66 -3.70 6.03
N ALA A 26 3.29 -2.53 5.88
CA ALA A 26 4.60 -2.42 5.24
C ALA A 26 5.67 -3.27 5.95
N LYS A 27 5.77 -3.17 7.28
CA LYS A 27 6.72 -3.99 8.07
C LYS A 27 6.43 -5.49 7.93
N ARG A 28 5.15 -5.89 8.01
CA ARG A 28 4.74 -7.29 7.83
C ARG A 28 5.12 -7.83 6.45
N ALA A 29 5.07 -6.99 5.42
CA ALA A 29 5.47 -7.30 4.06
C ALA A 29 6.99 -7.25 3.81
N GLY A 30 7.81 -6.99 4.85
CA GLY A 30 9.26 -6.84 4.73
C GLY A 30 9.68 -5.58 3.95
N LEU A 31 8.82 -4.56 3.91
CA LEU A 31 9.07 -3.27 3.29
C LEU A 31 9.55 -2.25 4.33
N ASP A 32 10.12 -1.14 3.86
CA ASP A 32 10.34 0.01 4.72
C ASP A 32 9.01 0.49 5.31
N SER A 33 9.01 0.79 6.61
CA SER A 33 7.79 1.14 7.35
C SER A 33 7.07 2.38 6.84
N THR A 34 7.74 3.22 6.06
CA THR A 34 7.15 4.44 5.48
C THR A 34 6.56 4.25 4.09
N THR A 35 6.73 3.06 3.49
CA THR A 35 6.36 2.77 2.08
C THR A 35 4.92 3.17 1.75
N PHE A 36 3.98 2.95 2.67
CA PHE A 36 2.55 3.24 2.46
C PHE A 36 2.05 4.50 3.17
N ASN A 37 2.95 5.29 3.77
CA ASN A 37 2.57 6.51 4.48
C ASN A 37 1.99 7.54 3.52
N LYS A 38 0.98 8.31 3.99
CA LYS A 38 0.32 9.36 3.19
C LYS A 38 1.30 10.36 2.56
N SER A 39 2.39 10.70 3.25
CA SER A 39 3.44 11.59 2.74
C SER A 39 4.25 11.04 1.56
N LYS A 40 4.19 9.73 1.28
CA LYS A 40 4.83 9.09 0.12
C LYS A 40 3.92 8.99 -1.10
N ARG A 41 2.61 9.17 -0.94
CA ARG A 41 1.58 9.02 -1.98
C ARG A 41 1.54 10.18 -2.98
N VAL A 42 2.15 11.30 -2.62
CA VAL A 42 2.27 12.49 -3.46
C VAL A 42 3.75 12.84 -3.55
N SER A 43 4.21 13.16 -4.75
CA SER A 43 5.58 13.61 -4.99
C SER A 43 5.78 15.06 -4.56
N PRO A 44 7.04 15.53 -4.37
CA PRO A 44 7.30 16.93 -4.01
C PRO A 44 6.76 17.96 -5.02
N ASP A 45 6.59 17.57 -6.29
CA ASP A 45 5.98 18.38 -7.35
C ASP A 45 4.44 18.28 -7.40
N GLY A 46 3.81 17.66 -6.39
CA GLY A 46 2.36 17.62 -6.22
C GLY A 46 1.63 16.56 -7.04
N ARG A 47 2.36 15.66 -7.72
CA ARG A 47 1.75 14.58 -8.51
C ARG A 47 1.44 13.38 -7.63
N GLU A 48 0.29 12.75 -7.88
CA GLU A 48 -0.03 11.48 -7.26
C GLU A 48 0.98 10.41 -7.71
N ARG A 49 1.39 9.55 -6.78
CA ARG A 49 2.30 8.43 -7.04
C ARG A 49 1.54 7.12 -7.02
N TRP A 50 1.86 6.25 -7.97
CA TRP A 50 1.47 4.85 -7.88
C TRP A 50 2.36 4.11 -6.88
N PRO A 51 1.81 3.23 -6.03
CA PRO A 51 2.62 2.22 -5.37
C PRO A 51 3.27 1.32 -6.41
N SER A 52 4.46 0.80 -6.13
CA SER A 52 5.11 -0.13 -7.04
C SER A 52 4.37 -1.47 -7.05
N THR A 53 4.36 -2.13 -8.22
CA THR A 53 3.81 -3.49 -8.36
C THR A 53 4.48 -4.47 -7.39
N GLU A 54 5.77 -4.29 -7.11
CA GLU A 54 6.51 -5.11 -6.14
C GLU A 54 5.96 -4.94 -4.72
N SER A 55 5.70 -3.71 -4.28
CA SER A 55 5.13 -3.45 -2.96
C SER A 55 3.72 -4.02 -2.83
N ILE A 56 2.90 -3.92 -3.88
CA ILE A 56 1.56 -4.53 -3.93
C ILE A 56 1.67 -6.06 -3.83
N SER A 57 2.53 -6.68 -4.65
CA SER A 57 2.71 -8.14 -4.63
C SER A 57 3.16 -8.65 -3.25
N LYS A 58 4.06 -7.93 -2.57
CA LYS A 58 4.51 -8.29 -1.23
C LYS A 58 3.39 -8.24 -0.20
N ILE A 59 2.53 -7.21 -0.22
CA ILE A 59 1.41 -7.15 0.73
C ILE A 59 0.42 -8.27 0.47
N LEU A 60 -0.02 -8.47 -0.78
CA LEU A 60 -1.01 -9.50 -1.13
C LEU A 60 -0.52 -10.89 -0.68
N ARG A 61 0.78 -11.17 -0.86
CA ARG A 61 1.38 -12.43 -0.41
C ARG A 61 1.37 -12.63 1.11
N VAL A 62 1.62 -11.60 1.91
CA VAL A 62 1.70 -11.74 3.39
C VAL A 62 0.34 -11.61 4.09
N THR A 63 -0.65 -11.07 3.39
CA THR A 63 -2.05 -11.00 3.82
C THR A 63 -2.85 -12.20 3.35
N GLY A 64 -2.41 -12.88 2.29
CA GLY A 64 -3.13 -14.01 1.70
C GLY A 64 -4.22 -13.59 0.72
N GLU A 65 -4.16 -12.36 0.22
CA GLU A 65 -5.11 -11.85 -0.77
C GLU A 65 -4.88 -12.54 -2.13
N PRO A 66 -5.96 -12.96 -2.82
CA PRO A 66 -5.86 -13.52 -4.15
C PRO A 66 -5.42 -12.48 -5.19
N ILE A 67 -4.73 -12.94 -6.23
CA ILE A 67 -4.43 -12.17 -7.44
C ILE A 67 -5.32 -12.74 -8.54
N ASP A 68 -6.61 -12.39 -8.51
CA ASP A 68 -7.57 -12.74 -9.57
C ASP A 68 -8.07 -11.47 -10.28
#